data_AF-A0A6L9JKK6-F1
#
_entry.id   AF-A0A6L9JKK6-F1
#
_cell.length_a   1.000
_cell.length_b   1.000
_cell.length_c   1.000
_cell.angle_alpha   90.00
_cell.angle_beta   90.00
_cell.angle_gamma   90.00
#
_symmetry.space_group_name_H-M   'P 1'
#
loop_
_entity.id
_entity.type
_entity.pdbx_description
1 polymer ?
#
loop_
_entity_poly.entity_id
_entity_poly.type
_entity_poly.pdbx_seq_one_letter_code
_entity_poly.pdbx_strand_id
1 'polypeptide(L)'
;MTNKALANKASADKVLADIYGRGWAFPPQFSIKDSTYKDSTHPEIPTGVTMAEGAENVRQNMKILFLTEPGERIMRENYGCGLNDYLFANIRDEMMAEIQTRIEERVLRYEPRADISEIQVNQRTDLPNTLHIQVTYTLRGSEISQQIEGVLEVNEGRVQVSL
;
A
#
# COMPACT_ATOMS: atom_id res chain seq x y z
N MET A 1 11.93 -23.95 22.05
CA MET A 1 12.34 -22.52 21.98
C MET A 1 11.43 -21.66 21.09
N THR A 2 10.44 -22.25 20.43
CA THR A 2 9.53 -21.61 19.45
C THR A 2 8.37 -20.82 20.06
N ASN A 3 7.83 -21.22 21.22
CA ASN A 3 6.63 -20.58 21.79
C ASN A 3 6.84 -19.14 22.31
N LYS A 4 8.03 -18.80 22.83
CA LYS A 4 8.31 -17.46 23.36
C LYS A 4 8.48 -16.41 22.25
N ALA A 5 9.01 -16.82 21.09
CA ALA A 5 9.15 -15.96 19.92
C ALA A 5 7.79 -15.62 19.28
N LEU A 6 6.89 -16.62 19.16
CA LEU A 6 5.52 -16.37 18.67
C LEU A 6 4.72 -15.46 19.61
N ALA A 7 4.84 -15.66 20.93
CA ALA A 7 4.16 -14.80 21.91
C ALA A 7 4.68 -13.34 21.86
N ASN A 8 5.99 -13.15 21.70
CA ASN A 8 6.58 -11.81 21.55
C ASN A 8 6.14 -11.12 20.25
N LYS A 9 6.04 -11.88 19.14
CA LYS A 9 5.56 -11.33 17.86
C LYS A 9 4.09 -10.91 17.93
N ALA A 10 3.23 -11.77 18.50
CA ALA A 10 1.81 -11.44 18.68
C ALA A 10 1.60 -10.21 19.59
N SER A 11 2.47 -10.04 20.60
CA SER A 11 2.46 -8.83 21.45
C SER A 11 2.89 -7.58 20.68
N ALA A 12 3.89 -7.68 19.81
CA ALA A 12 4.35 -6.56 18.98
C ALA A 12 3.30 -6.16 17.92
N ASP A 13 2.70 -7.13 17.25
CA ASP A 13 1.65 -6.91 16.25
C ASP A 13 0.44 -6.20 16.86
N LYS A 14 0.08 -6.56 18.11
CA LYS A 14 -0.99 -5.88 18.86
C LYS A 14 -0.64 -4.42 19.16
N VAL A 15 0.59 -4.13 19.57
CA VAL A 15 1.03 -2.74 19.83
C VAL A 15 0.96 -1.91 18.54
N LEU A 16 1.40 -2.46 17.42
CA LEU A 16 1.30 -1.79 16.13
C LEU A 16 -0.17 -1.55 15.73
N ALA A 17 -1.05 -2.52 15.96
CA ALA A 17 -2.49 -2.38 15.71
C ALA A 17 -3.14 -1.30 16.58
N ASP A 18 -2.70 -1.12 17.83
CA ASP A 18 -3.18 -0.07 18.72
C ASP A 18 -2.70 1.34 18.28
N ILE A 19 -1.48 1.45 17.74
CA ILE A 19 -0.90 2.73 17.28
C ILE A 19 -1.40 3.13 15.89
N TYR A 20 -1.33 2.20 14.92
CA TYR A 20 -1.65 2.49 13.51
C TYR A 20 -3.06 2.04 13.10
N GLY A 21 -3.83 1.50 14.05
CA GLY A 21 -5.23 1.16 13.88
C GLY A 21 -5.47 -0.11 13.06
N ARG A 22 -6.76 -0.35 12.82
CA ARG A 22 -7.28 -1.50 12.06
C ARG A 22 -8.28 -1.03 11.03
N GLY A 23 -8.16 -1.54 9.83
CA GLY A 23 -9.01 -1.23 8.68
C GLY A 23 -9.43 -2.49 7.95
N TRP A 24 -10.39 -2.37 7.03
CA TRP A 24 -10.70 -3.47 6.13
C TRP A 24 -9.53 -3.69 5.20
N ALA A 25 -9.18 -4.95 4.96
CA ALA A 25 -8.10 -5.27 4.04
C ALA A 25 -8.48 -4.89 2.59
N PHE A 26 -7.47 -4.53 1.80
CA PHE A 26 -7.58 -4.31 0.37
C PHE A 26 -6.77 -5.38 -0.40
N PRO A 27 -7.42 -6.17 -1.28
CA PRO A 27 -8.84 -6.10 -1.66
C PRO A 27 -9.78 -6.60 -0.54
N PRO A 28 -11.03 -6.12 -0.45
CA PRO A 28 -11.97 -6.61 0.57
C PRO A 28 -12.32 -8.08 0.38
N GLN A 29 -12.17 -8.89 1.42
CA GLN A 29 -12.63 -10.29 1.43
C GLN A 29 -13.58 -10.54 2.60
N PHE A 30 -14.60 -11.36 2.34
CA PHE A 30 -15.58 -11.76 3.34
C PHE A 30 -15.60 -13.29 3.44
N SER A 31 -15.64 -13.79 4.67
CA SER A 31 -15.75 -15.21 4.98
C SER A 31 -17.01 -15.44 5.81
N ILE A 32 -17.68 -16.55 5.56
CA ILE A 32 -18.80 -17.03 6.36
C ILE A 32 -18.42 -18.40 6.88
N LYS A 33 -18.53 -18.62 8.20
CA LYS A 33 -18.38 -19.93 8.80
C LYS A 33 -19.53 -20.81 8.33
N ASP A 34 -19.23 -21.75 7.43
CA ASP A 34 -20.23 -22.70 6.97
C ASP A 34 -20.44 -23.77 8.05
N SER A 35 -21.53 -23.65 8.83
CA SER A 35 -21.80 -24.56 9.94
C SER A 35 -22.25 -25.96 9.50
N THR A 36 -22.38 -26.18 8.19
CA THR A 36 -22.92 -27.41 7.60
C THR A 36 -21.85 -28.45 7.25
N TYR A 37 -20.58 -28.04 7.13
CA TYR A 37 -19.47 -28.91 6.74
C TYR A 37 -18.45 -29.02 7.90
N LYS A 38 -18.63 -30.04 8.76
CA LYS A 38 -17.65 -30.43 9.80
C LYS A 38 -16.52 -31.23 9.18
N ASP A 39 -15.68 -30.58 8.38
CA ASP A 39 -14.41 -31.15 7.99
C ASP A 39 -13.30 -30.56 8.88
N SER A 40 -12.65 -31.42 9.66
CA SER A 40 -11.53 -31.10 10.54
C SER A 40 -10.25 -30.71 9.80
N THR A 41 -10.27 -30.71 8.46
CA THR A 41 -9.09 -30.51 7.60
C THR A 41 -8.89 -29.05 7.17
N HIS A 42 -9.86 -28.16 7.42
CA HIS A 42 -9.76 -26.74 7.10
C HIS A 42 -9.60 -25.85 8.35
N PRO A 43 -8.70 -24.85 8.33
CA PRO A 43 -8.59 -23.88 9.41
C PRO A 43 -9.94 -23.19 9.64
N GLU A 44 -10.33 -23.01 10.91
CA GLU A 44 -11.54 -22.25 11.24
C GLU A 44 -11.36 -20.79 10.79
N ILE A 45 -11.98 -20.41 9.67
CA ILE A 45 -12.04 -19.01 9.24
C ILE A 45 -13.24 -18.37 9.94
N PRO A 46 -13.06 -17.28 10.73
CA PRO A 46 -14.16 -16.60 11.38
C PRO A 46 -15.13 -15.99 10.34
N THR A 47 -16.42 -15.93 10.67
CA THR A 47 -17.37 -15.15 9.88
C THR A 47 -17.04 -13.67 10.03
N GLY A 48 -16.80 -12.96 8.94
CA GLY A 48 -16.48 -11.54 8.99
C GLY A 48 -15.78 -11.03 7.74
N VAL A 49 -15.07 -9.92 7.91
CA VAL A 49 -14.24 -9.28 6.90
C VAL A 49 -12.77 -9.43 7.27
N THR A 50 -11.91 -9.66 6.29
CA THR A 50 -10.46 -9.65 6.51
C THR A 50 -10.02 -8.25 6.92
N MET A 51 -9.27 -8.15 8.02
CA MET A 51 -8.76 -6.88 8.54
C MET A 51 -7.27 -6.72 8.21
N ALA A 52 -6.87 -5.50 7.88
CA ALA A 52 -5.49 -5.06 7.88
C ALA A 52 -5.21 -4.30 9.19
N GLU A 53 -4.10 -4.64 9.85
CA GLU A 53 -3.79 -4.12 11.18
C GLU A 53 -2.37 -3.55 11.24
N GLY A 54 -2.17 -2.51 12.03
CA GLY A 54 -0.84 -1.99 12.33
C GLY A 54 -0.10 -1.49 11.09
N ALA A 55 1.14 -1.96 10.92
CA ALA A 55 1.98 -1.64 9.77
C ALA A 55 1.30 -1.97 8.42
N GLU A 56 0.58 -3.09 8.36
CA GLU A 56 -0.10 -3.53 7.14
C GLU A 56 -1.26 -2.60 6.76
N ASN A 57 -1.95 -2.03 7.75
CA ASN A 57 -2.99 -1.03 7.53
C ASN A 57 -2.43 0.23 6.85
N VAL A 58 -1.25 0.69 7.26
CA VAL A 58 -0.57 1.84 6.64
C VAL A 58 -0.16 1.53 5.21
N ARG A 59 0.49 0.37 5.00
CA ARG A 59 0.93 -0.08 3.68
C ARG A 59 -0.22 -0.19 2.69
N GLN A 60 -1.34 -0.78 3.10
CA GLN A 60 -2.53 -0.90 2.24
C GLN A 60 -3.19 0.44 1.97
N ASN A 61 -3.21 1.36 2.93
CA ASN A 61 -3.70 2.72 2.67
C ASN A 61 -2.84 3.47 1.64
N MET A 62 -1.51 3.35 1.70
CA MET A 62 -0.65 3.93 0.66
C MET A 62 -0.95 3.31 -0.72
N LYS A 63 -1.15 1.99 -0.77
CA LYS A 63 -1.55 1.32 -2.01
C LYS A 63 -2.87 1.87 -2.56
N ILE A 64 -3.89 2.04 -1.71
CA ILE A 64 -5.16 2.63 -2.12
C ILE A 64 -4.95 4.06 -2.63
N LEU A 65 -4.15 4.87 -1.94
CA LEU A 65 -3.83 6.23 -2.36
C LEU A 65 -3.20 6.26 -3.77
N PHE A 66 -2.20 5.40 -4.03
CA PHE A 66 -1.51 5.35 -5.32
C PHE A 66 -2.35 4.81 -6.46
N LEU A 67 -3.29 3.91 -6.18
CA LEU A 67 -4.21 3.35 -7.18
C LEU A 67 -5.47 4.19 -7.40
N THR A 68 -5.70 5.23 -6.60
CA THR A 68 -6.88 6.10 -6.71
C THR A 68 -6.51 7.39 -7.44
N GLU A 69 -7.37 7.80 -8.37
CA GLU A 69 -7.24 9.08 -9.06
C GLU A 69 -8.08 10.17 -8.38
N PRO A 70 -7.59 11.43 -8.33
CA PRO A 70 -8.40 12.57 -7.93
C PRO A 70 -9.72 12.63 -8.72
N GLY A 71 -10.83 12.80 -8.01
CA GLY A 71 -12.18 12.82 -8.56
C GLY A 71 -12.93 11.49 -8.44
N GLU A 72 -12.26 10.36 -8.20
CA GLU A 72 -12.93 9.05 -8.09
C GLU A 72 -13.78 8.91 -6.82
N ARG A 73 -13.40 9.60 -5.73
CA ARG A 73 -14.07 9.49 -4.44
C ARG A 73 -15.12 10.57 -4.24
N ILE A 74 -16.38 10.15 -4.09
CA ILE A 74 -17.52 11.01 -3.75
C ILE A 74 -17.21 11.85 -2.50
N MET A 75 -17.44 13.16 -2.57
CA MET A 75 -17.18 14.15 -1.51
C MET A 75 -15.70 14.22 -1.06
N ARG A 76 -14.77 13.64 -1.83
CA ARG A 76 -13.32 13.67 -1.59
C ARG A 76 -12.56 13.80 -2.90
N GLU A 77 -12.92 14.80 -3.69
CA GLU A 77 -12.40 15.03 -5.05
C GLU A 77 -10.87 15.13 -5.11
N ASN A 78 -10.23 15.65 -4.06
CA ASN A 78 -8.77 15.81 -4.06
C ASN A 78 -8.00 14.53 -3.66
N TYR A 79 -8.66 13.48 -3.18
CA TYR A 79 -8.00 12.25 -2.72
C TYR A 79 -7.57 11.39 -3.90
N GLY A 80 -6.36 10.85 -3.83
CA GLY A 80 -5.72 10.08 -4.90
C GLY A 80 -4.34 10.64 -5.22
N CYS A 81 -3.48 9.81 -5.80
CA CYS A 81 -2.12 10.21 -6.15
C CYS A 81 -2.05 10.94 -7.49
N GLY A 82 -2.95 10.64 -8.43
CA GLY A 82 -2.98 11.29 -9.73
C GLY A 82 -1.82 10.85 -10.62
N LEU A 83 -1.49 9.56 -10.63
CA LEU A 83 -0.36 9.07 -11.44
C LEU A 83 -0.76 8.95 -12.92
N ASN A 84 -2.06 8.90 -13.22
CA ASN A 84 -2.53 8.79 -14.60
C ASN A 84 -2.25 10.04 -15.45
N ASP A 85 -2.04 11.20 -14.84
CA ASP A 85 -1.67 12.43 -15.57
C ASP A 85 -0.36 12.28 -16.36
N TYR A 86 0.49 11.33 -15.97
CA TYR A 86 1.77 11.05 -16.58
C TYR A 86 1.69 9.99 -17.70
N LEU A 87 0.53 9.38 -17.92
CA LEU A 87 0.34 8.45 -19.01
C LEU A 87 0.49 9.17 -20.35
N PHE A 88 1.10 8.49 -21.32
CA PHE A 88 1.44 8.98 -22.66
C PHE A 88 2.42 10.17 -22.70
N ALA A 89 2.96 10.60 -21.56
CA ALA A 89 4.02 11.59 -21.51
C ALA A 89 5.36 10.99 -21.99
N ASN A 90 6.28 11.83 -22.46
CA ASN A 90 7.63 11.37 -22.76
C ASN A 90 8.41 11.18 -21.46
N ILE A 91 9.03 10.01 -21.29
CA ILE A 91 9.91 9.75 -20.16
C ILE A 91 11.15 10.65 -20.28
N ARG A 92 11.29 11.55 -19.31
CA ARG A 92 12.42 12.47 -19.13
C ARG A 92 12.68 12.64 -17.64
N ASP A 93 13.86 13.15 -17.31
CA ASP A 93 14.26 13.38 -15.92
C ASP A 93 13.32 14.36 -15.21
N GLU A 94 12.78 15.36 -15.91
CA GLU A 94 11.83 16.30 -15.33
C GLU A 94 10.52 15.62 -14.91
N MET A 95 9.97 14.74 -15.76
CA MET A 95 8.77 13.95 -15.46
C MET A 95 8.99 13.03 -14.26
N MET A 96 10.16 12.37 -14.18
CA MET A 96 10.47 11.49 -13.05
C MET A 96 10.59 12.29 -11.73
N ALA A 97 11.17 13.49 -11.77
CA ALA A 97 11.21 14.39 -10.62
C ALA A 97 9.80 14.87 -10.21
N GLU A 98 8.94 15.22 -11.18
CA GLU A 98 7.54 15.59 -10.91
C GLU A 98 6.74 14.44 -10.26
N ILE A 99 6.97 13.20 -10.69
CA ILE A 99 6.38 12.01 -10.04
C ILE A 99 6.83 11.89 -8.59
N GLN A 100 8.14 12.06 -8.31
CA GLN A 100 8.68 12.02 -6.95
C GLN A 100 8.01 13.07 -6.05
N THR A 101 8.00 14.33 -6.48
CA THR A 101 7.36 15.41 -5.73
C THR A 101 5.87 15.15 -5.50
N ARG A 102 5.17 14.64 -6.52
CA ARG A 102 3.74 14.33 -6.39
C ARG A 102 3.50 13.23 -5.35
N ILE A 103 4.26 12.14 -5.39
CA ILE A 103 4.13 11.05 -4.42
C ILE A 103 4.39 11.59 -3.00
N GLU A 104 5.44 12.37 -2.82
CA GLU A 104 5.80 12.97 -1.53
C GLU A 104 4.66 13.84 -0.97
N GLU A 105 4.14 14.78 -1.77
CA GLU A 105 3.05 15.67 -1.37
C GLU A 105 1.76 14.91 -1.02
N ARG A 106 1.44 13.87 -1.79
CA ARG A 106 0.21 13.09 -1.62
C ARG A 106 0.28 12.21 -0.38
N VAL A 107 1.41 11.56 -0.11
CA VAL A 107 1.60 10.78 1.11
C VAL A 107 1.61 11.69 2.33
N LEU A 108 2.33 12.82 2.28
CA LEU A 108 2.33 13.79 3.37
C LEU A 108 0.91 14.27 3.73
N ARG A 109 0.06 14.48 2.72
CA ARG A 109 -1.32 14.95 2.92
C ARG A 109 -2.28 13.86 3.40
N TYR A 110 -2.18 12.66 2.84
CA TYR A 110 -3.24 11.64 2.97
C TYR A 110 -2.83 10.42 3.81
N GLU A 111 -1.55 10.20 4.07
CA GLU A 111 -1.07 9.10 4.92
C GLU A 111 0.06 9.55 5.86
N PRO A 112 -0.24 10.44 6.84
CA PRO A 112 0.76 11.04 7.74
C PRO A 112 1.37 10.07 8.76
N ARG A 113 0.98 8.79 8.73
CA ARG A 113 1.59 7.71 9.53
C ARG A 113 2.83 7.12 8.86
N ALA A 114 3.04 7.39 7.57
CA ALA A 114 4.24 7.02 6.83
C ALA A 114 5.12 8.25 6.63
N ASP A 115 6.32 8.23 7.19
CA ASP A 115 7.35 9.26 6.95
C ASP A 115 8.27 8.75 5.82
N ILE A 116 8.18 9.35 4.63
CA ILE A 116 8.98 8.94 3.47
C ILE A 116 10.46 9.24 3.72
N SER A 117 11.31 8.24 3.51
CA SER A 117 12.77 8.38 3.58
C SER A 117 13.41 8.49 2.20
N GLU A 118 12.83 7.83 1.19
CA GLU A 118 13.37 7.82 -0.17
C GLU A 118 12.28 7.51 -1.20
N ILE A 119 12.34 8.17 -2.36
CA ILE A 119 11.55 7.82 -3.54
C ILE A 119 12.50 7.63 -4.72
N GLN A 120 12.49 6.45 -5.32
CA GLN A 120 13.24 6.16 -6.54
C GLN A 120 12.28 5.97 -7.71
N VAL A 121 12.53 6.67 -8.81
CA VAL A 121 11.77 6.52 -10.06
C VAL A 121 12.79 6.27 -11.16
N ASN A 122 12.78 5.04 -11.69
CA ASN A 122 13.77 4.59 -12.67
C ASN A 122 13.06 4.03 -13.90
N GLN A 123 13.52 4.42 -15.08
CA GLN A 123 13.11 3.77 -16.32
C GLN A 123 13.68 2.36 -16.40
N ARG A 124 12.85 1.38 -16.75
CA ARG A 124 13.29 -0.01 -16.92
C ARG A 124 14.12 -0.16 -18.20
N THR A 125 15.26 -0.84 -18.09
CA THR A 125 16.16 -1.12 -19.22
C THR A 125 15.56 -2.14 -20.20
N ASP A 126 14.77 -3.09 -19.71
CA ASP A 126 14.14 -4.14 -20.50
C ASP A 126 12.80 -3.70 -21.13
N LEU A 127 12.12 -2.74 -20.52
CA LEU A 127 10.87 -2.14 -21.00
C LEU A 127 10.97 -0.61 -20.97
N PRO A 128 11.44 0.03 -22.05
CA PRO A 128 11.70 1.48 -22.07
C PRO A 128 10.45 2.34 -21.87
N ASN A 129 9.25 1.81 -22.03
CA ASN A 129 7.98 2.51 -21.78
C ASN A 129 7.49 2.38 -20.33
N THR A 130 8.31 1.83 -19.44
CA THR A 130 7.92 1.48 -18.08
C THR A 130 8.80 2.17 -17.05
N LEU A 131 8.17 2.85 -16.09
CA LEU A 131 8.83 3.38 -14.91
C LEU A 131 8.62 2.44 -13.73
N HIS A 132 9.71 2.08 -13.06
CA HIS A 132 9.71 1.43 -11.76
C HIS A 132 9.79 2.50 -10.67
N ILE A 133 8.81 2.49 -9.78
CA ILE A 133 8.67 3.43 -8.68
C ILE A 133 8.83 2.66 -7.38
N GLN A 134 9.74 3.10 -6.52
CA GLN A 134 9.97 2.52 -5.20
C GLN A 134 9.86 3.64 -4.16
N VAL A 135 9.02 3.44 -3.15
CA VAL A 135 8.85 4.36 -2.03
C VAL A 135 9.27 3.65 -0.75
N THR A 136 10.34 4.14 -0.14
CA THR A 136 10.84 3.69 1.16
C THR A 136 10.35 4.67 2.22
N TYR A 137 9.76 4.15 3.29
CA TYR A 137 9.20 4.96 4.38
C TYR A 137 9.39 4.28 5.73
N THR A 138 9.44 5.08 6.77
CA THR A 138 9.39 4.61 8.16
C THR A 138 8.00 4.86 8.73
N LEU A 139 7.54 3.95 9.58
CA LEU A 139 6.32 4.19 10.34
C LEU A 139 6.59 5.30 11.37
N ARG A 140 5.78 6.36 11.33
CA ARG A 140 5.96 7.51 12.23
C ARG A 140 5.97 7.06 13.69
N GLY A 141 6.98 7.48 14.44
CA GLY A 141 7.16 7.11 15.85
C GLY A 141 7.78 5.72 16.07
N SER A 142 8.39 5.14 15.04
CA SER A 142 8.98 3.80 15.03
C SER A 142 10.23 3.76 14.15
N GLU A 143 11.09 2.76 14.37
CA GLU A 143 12.27 2.45 13.53
C GLU A 143 11.94 1.41 12.44
N ILE A 144 10.67 1.04 12.28
CA ILE A 144 10.23 0.08 11.28
C ILE A 144 10.20 0.75 9.92
N SER A 145 11.17 0.40 9.08
CA SER A 145 11.22 0.77 7.66
C SER A 145 10.48 -0.25 6.80
N GLN A 146 9.74 0.25 5.83
CA GLN A 146 8.99 -0.53 4.84
C GLN A 146 9.20 0.06 3.46
N GLN A 147 8.90 -0.76 2.45
CA GLN A 147 9.02 -0.41 1.05
C GLN A 147 7.74 -0.80 0.33
N ILE A 148 7.33 0.04 -0.61
CA ILE A 148 6.29 -0.29 -1.59
C ILE A 148 6.81 0.00 -2.98
N GLU A 149 6.51 -0.90 -3.90
CA GLU A 149 6.95 -0.84 -5.27
C GLU A 149 5.75 -0.75 -6.21
N GLY A 150 5.98 -0.11 -7.34
CA GLY A 150 4.97 0.07 -8.37
C GLY A 150 5.59 0.21 -9.74
N VAL A 151 4.75 -0.02 -10.74
CA VAL A 151 5.09 0.03 -12.15
C VAL A 151 4.08 0.94 -12.84
N LEU A 152 4.59 1.93 -13.56
CA LEU A 152 3.80 2.80 -14.42
C LEU A 152 4.16 2.51 -15.88
N GLU A 153 3.22 1.90 -16.61
CA GLU A 153 3.36 1.61 -18.04
C GLU A 153 2.79 2.79 -18.85
N VAL A 154 3.68 3.69 -19.25
CA VAL A 154 3.34 5.02 -19.78
C VAL A 154 2.49 4.94 -21.05
N ASN A 155 2.71 3.93 -21.91
CA ASN A 155 2.00 3.81 -23.19
C ASN A 155 0.78 2.88 -23.16
N GLU A 156 0.60 2.09 -22.10
CA GLU A 156 -0.48 1.09 -22.01
C GLU A 156 -1.62 1.51 -21.07
N GLY A 157 -1.46 2.65 -20.39
CA GLY A 157 -2.48 3.18 -19.48
C GLY A 157 -2.63 2.38 -18.20
N ARG A 158 -1.59 1.64 -17.79
CA ARG A 158 -1.65 0.72 -16.64
C ARG A 158 -0.72 1.21 -15.52
N VAL A 159 -1.32 1.36 -14.34
CA VAL A 159 -0.61 1.57 -13.08
C VAL A 159 -0.76 0.31 -12.23
N GLN A 160 0.36 -0.26 -11.80
CA GLN A 160 0.39 -1.43 -10.92
C GLN A 160 1.19 -1.11 -9.67
N VAL A 161 0.75 -1.61 -8.52
CA VAL A 161 1.46 -1.47 -7.23
C VAL A 161 1.58 -2.86 -6.62
N SER A 162 2.82 -3.34 -6.46
CA SER A 162 3.14 -4.64 -5.88
C SER A 162 2.96 -4.64 -4.36
N LEU A 163 2.67 -5.83 -3.81
CA LEU A 163 2.44 -6.05 -2.38
C LEU A 163 3.71 -6.53 -1.69
#